data_AF-A0A3C1BNA0-F1
#
_entry.id   AF-A0A3C1BNA0-F1
#
_cell.length_a   1.000
_cell.length_b   1.000
_cell.length_c   1.000
_cell.angle_alpha   90.00
_cell.angle_beta   90.00
_cell.angle_gamma   90.00
#
_symmetry.space_group_name_H-M   'P 1'
#
loop_
_entity.id
_entity.type
_entity.pdbx_description
1 polymer ?
#
loop_
_entity_poly.entity_id
_entity_poly.type
_entity_poly.pdbx_seq_one_letter_code
_entity_poly.pdbx_strand_id
1 'polypeptide(L)'
;NVPRNRVLKDDVLRELAVQAPRHKTALAKLRAVPNGFENSKYANELLEAISRGRERTKETLPELSPPVVNKPGIGALVDLLKVLLKQRSEETGVAPKLIANVADLERIASDDEPDVPAMHGWRREIFGDYALALKTGKLAMASENNTVVLISRD
;
A
#
# COMPACT_ATOMS: atom_id res chain seq x y z
N ASN A 1 -28.03 4.85 -0.69
CA ASN A 1 -26.71 4.67 -1.32
C ASN A 1 -26.21 6.02 -1.83
N VAL A 2 -25.30 6.69 -1.10
CA VAL A 2 -24.73 8.01 -1.46
C VAL A 2 -23.21 7.89 -1.49
N PRO A 3 -22.49 8.41 -2.51
CA PRO A 3 -21.04 8.35 -2.54
C PRO A 3 -20.39 8.99 -1.31
N ARG A 4 -19.36 8.35 -0.73
CA ARG A 4 -18.70 8.82 0.51
C ARG A 4 -18.26 10.29 0.45
N ASN A 5 -17.63 10.69 -0.65
CA ASN A 5 -17.13 12.06 -0.84
C ASN A 5 -18.25 13.11 -0.92
N ARG A 6 -19.49 12.68 -1.21
CA ARG A 6 -20.68 13.54 -1.24
C ARG A 6 -21.33 13.64 0.14
N VAL A 7 -20.98 12.77 1.07
CA VAL A 7 -21.35 12.88 2.50
C VAL A 7 -20.41 13.85 3.20
N LEU A 8 -19.10 13.56 3.17
CA LEU A 8 -18.04 14.44 3.67
C LEU A 8 -16.75 14.10 2.91
N LYS A 9 -15.92 15.10 2.60
CA LYS A 9 -14.63 14.85 1.95
C LYS A 9 -13.55 14.48 2.98
N ASP A 10 -12.53 13.75 2.55
CA ASP A 10 -11.46 13.24 3.42
C ASP A 10 -10.62 14.36 4.08
N ASP A 11 -10.45 15.49 3.38
CA ASP A 11 -9.78 16.67 3.94
C ASP A 11 -10.55 17.28 5.11
N VAL A 12 -11.89 17.25 5.06
CA VAL A 12 -12.76 17.64 6.18
C VAL A 12 -12.58 16.69 7.36
N LEU A 13 -12.59 15.37 7.10
CA LEU A 13 -12.39 14.37 8.15
C LEU A 13 -11.04 14.55 8.86
N ARG A 14 -9.99 14.86 8.10
CA ARG A 14 -8.66 15.16 8.65
C ARG A 14 -8.66 16.42 9.49
N GLU A 15 -9.25 17.51 9.02
CA GLU A 15 -9.32 18.76 9.80
C GLU A 15 -10.13 18.58 11.09
N LEU A 16 -11.25 17.84 11.04
CA LEU A 16 -12.05 17.50 12.22
C LEU A 16 -11.27 16.68 13.24
N ALA A 17 -10.47 15.71 12.79
CA ALA A 17 -9.64 14.90 13.67
C ALA A 17 -8.56 15.73 14.38
N VAL A 18 -7.96 16.71 13.67
CA VAL A 18 -6.92 17.59 14.22
C VAL A 18 -7.50 18.67 15.14
N GLN A 19 -8.58 19.33 14.73
CA GLN A 19 -9.15 20.48 15.44
C GLN A 19 -10.14 20.07 16.54
N ALA A 20 -10.78 18.90 16.40
CA ALA A 20 -11.69 18.29 17.36
C ALA A 20 -12.73 19.27 17.96
N PRO A 21 -13.55 19.93 17.12
CA PRO A 21 -14.50 20.96 17.56
C PRO A 21 -15.54 20.37 18.53
N ARG A 22 -15.92 21.17 19.54
CA ARG A 22 -16.86 20.74 20.60
C ARG A 22 -18.31 21.15 20.35
N HIS A 23 -18.52 22.19 19.55
CA HIS A 23 -19.83 22.81 19.34
C HIS A 23 -19.97 23.33 17.91
N LYS A 24 -21.20 23.60 17.49
CA LYS A 24 -21.56 24.04 16.13
C LYS A 24 -20.81 25.29 15.67
N THR A 25 -20.60 26.26 16.56
CA THR A 25 -19.86 27.49 16.24
C THR A 25 -18.37 27.24 15.98
N ALA A 26 -17.77 26.24 16.61
CA ALA A 26 -16.40 25.82 16.34
C ALA A 26 -16.33 25.02 15.03
N LEU A 27 -17.34 24.18 14.76
CA LEU A 27 -17.46 23.43 13.50
C LEU A 27 -17.56 24.37 12.29
N ALA A 28 -18.34 25.45 12.39
CA ALA A 28 -18.53 26.45 11.33
C ALA A 28 -17.28 27.28 11.01
N LYS A 29 -16.28 27.30 11.90
CA LYS A 29 -15.01 28.01 11.68
C LYS A 29 -13.97 27.19 10.90
N LEU A 30 -14.22 25.89 10.72
CA LEU A 30 -13.29 25.01 10.03
C LEU A 30 -13.34 25.27 8.53
N ARG A 31 -12.16 25.36 7.91
CA ARG A 31 -12.03 25.82 6.53
C ARG A 31 -12.55 24.79 5.52
N ALA A 32 -12.31 23.51 5.78
CA ALA A 32 -12.71 22.43 4.88
C ALA A 32 -14.19 22.05 5.05
N VAL A 33 -14.80 22.37 6.21
CA VAL A 33 -16.22 22.08 6.45
C VAL A 33 -17.08 22.96 5.53
N PRO A 34 -18.04 22.39 4.78
CA PRO A 34 -18.93 23.19 3.94
C PRO A 34 -19.74 24.20 4.75
N ASN A 35 -19.82 25.44 4.26
CA ASN A 35 -20.61 26.50 4.91
C ASN A 35 -22.06 26.03 5.14
N GLY A 36 -22.56 26.22 6.37
CA GLY A 36 -23.91 25.83 6.76
C GLY A 36 -24.06 24.37 7.19
N PHE A 37 -22.99 23.56 7.15
CA PHE A 37 -23.04 22.17 7.62
C PHE A 37 -23.43 22.08 9.10
N GLU A 38 -23.08 23.07 9.91
CA GLU A 38 -23.44 23.17 11.33
C GLU A 38 -24.96 23.24 11.58
N ASN A 39 -25.72 23.67 10.57
CA ASN A 39 -27.18 23.72 10.59
C ASN A 39 -27.82 22.47 9.98
N SER A 40 -27.01 21.54 9.45
CA SER A 40 -27.51 20.28 8.89
C SER A 40 -28.05 19.36 9.99
N LYS A 41 -28.93 18.44 9.59
CA LYS A 41 -29.44 17.38 10.48
C LYS A 41 -28.36 16.46 11.03
N TYR A 42 -27.18 16.40 10.41
CA TYR A 42 -26.07 15.53 10.81
C TYR A 42 -25.06 16.21 11.75
N ALA A 43 -25.19 17.52 11.98
CA ALA A 43 -24.21 18.28 12.76
C ALA A 43 -24.06 17.77 14.20
N ASN A 44 -25.16 17.42 14.85
CA ASN A 44 -25.15 16.91 16.22
C ASN A 44 -24.49 15.52 16.29
N GLU A 45 -24.88 14.60 15.40
CA GLU A 45 -24.30 13.25 15.33
C GLU A 45 -22.79 13.29 15.05
N LEU A 46 -22.33 14.22 14.21
CA LEU A 46 -20.91 14.43 13.96
C LEU A 46 -20.17 14.91 15.22
N LEU A 47 -20.72 15.89 15.94
CA LEU A 47 -20.13 16.38 17.19
C LEU A 47 -20.09 15.29 18.27
N GLU A 48 -21.13 14.45 18.35
CA GLU A 48 -21.13 13.28 19.23
C GLU A 48 -20.04 12.28 18.85
N ALA A 49 -19.85 12.00 17.56
CA ALA A 49 -18.78 11.13 17.09
C ALA A 49 -17.39 11.69 17.43
N ILE A 50 -17.21 13.01 17.31
CA ILE A 50 -15.98 13.69 17.72
C ILE A 50 -15.78 13.59 19.24
N SER A 51 -16.84 13.77 20.04
CA SER A 51 -16.75 13.59 21.51
C SER A 51 -16.31 12.19 21.87
N ARG A 52 -16.95 11.16 21.29
CA ARG A 52 -16.54 9.76 21.49
C ARG A 52 -15.07 9.53 21.14
N GLY A 53 -14.60 10.12 20.04
CA GLY A 53 -13.18 10.04 19.64
C GLY A 53 -12.23 10.70 20.66
N ARG A 54 -12.62 11.85 21.22
CA ARG A 54 -11.83 12.60 22.22
C ARG A 54 -11.78 11.91 23.59
N GLU A 55 -12.79 11.10 23.91
CA GLU A 55 -12.87 10.34 25.16
C GLU A 55 -12.04 9.06 25.12
N ARG A 56 -11.52 8.65 23.96
CA ARG A 56 -10.66 7.47 23.84
C ARG A 56 -9.31 7.71 24.49
N THR A 57 -8.84 6.71 25.22
CA THR A 57 -7.45 6.63 25.71
C THR A 57 -6.57 5.90 24.71
N LYS A 58 -5.24 6.04 24.84
CA LYS A 58 -4.27 5.40 23.94
C LYS A 58 -4.48 3.89 23.83
N GLU A 59 -4.83 3.24 24.94
CA GLU A 59 -5.04 1.80 25.04
C GLU A 59 -6.30 1.35 24.31
N THR A 60 -7.28 2.24 24.19
CA THR A 60 -8.52 1.91 23.46
C THR A 60 -8.39 2.10 21.97
N LEU A 61 -7.39 2.83 21.47
CA LEU A 61 -7.22 3.12 20.05
C LEU A 61 -6.95 1.82 19.26
N PRO A 62 -7.42 1.73 17.99
CA PRO A 62 -7.05 0.60 17.15
C PRO A 62 -5.54 0.61 16.93
N GLU A 63 -4.94 -0.56 16.91
CA GLU A 63 -3.56 -0.72 16.49
C GLU A 63 -3.43 -0.32 15.02
N LEU A 64 -2.57 0.65 14.75
CA LEU A 64 -2.22 1.00 13.37
C LEU A 64 -1.18 -0.01 12.91
N SER A 65 -1.41 -0.60 11.74
CA SER A 65 -0.36 -1.38 11.09
C SER A 65 0.90 -0.53 10.98
N PRO A 66 2.07 -1.03 11.44
CA PRO A 66 3.29 -0.28 11.33
C PRO A 66 3.55 0.03 9.84
N PRO A 67 4.11 1.20 9.52
CA PRO A 67 4.50 1.50 8.15
C PRO A 67 5.49 0.41 7.68
N VAL A 68 5.31 -0.06 6.45
CA VAL A 68 6.23 -1.04 5.86
C VAL A 68 7.57 -0.35 5.65
N VAL A 69 8.60 -0.81 6.34
CA VAL A 69 9.97 -0.29 6.21
C VAL A 69 10.79 -1.31 5.42
N ASN A 70 11.20 -0.94 4.22
CA ASN A 70 12.09 -1.74 3.39
C ASN A 70 13.56 -1.53 3.80
N LYS A 71 14.41 -2.55 3.60
CA LYS A 71 15.86 -2.42 3.75
C LYS A 71 16.39 -1.30 2.83
N PRO A 72 17.32 -0.45 3.29
CA PRO A 72 17.90 0.60 2.45
C PRO A 72 18.69 0.00 1.28
N GLY A 73 18.71 0.68 0.14
CA GLY A 73 19.54 0.28 -1.01
C GLY A 73 18.96 -0.81 -1.91
N ILE A 74 17.71 -1.24 -1.70
CA ILE A 74 17.09 -2.30 -2.53
C ILE A 74 16.66 -1.86 -3.93
N GLY A 75 16.72 -0.56 -4.26
CA GLY A 75 16.16 -0.02 -5.50
C GLY A 75 16.65 -0.70 -6.77
N ALA A 76 17.97 -0.91 -6.88
CA ALA A 76 18.55 -1.61 -8.03
C ALA A 76 18.07 -3.07 -8.12
N LEU A 77 17.95 -3.78 -6.99
CA LEU A 77 17.44 -5.14 -6.96
C LEU A 77 15.96 -5.18 -7.37
N VAL A 78 15.16 -4.23 -6.90
CA VAL A 78 13.74 -4.10 -7.31
C VAL A 78 13.63 -3.88 -8.82
N ASP A 79 14.51 -3.08 -9.43
CA ASP A 79 14.51 -2.88 -10.87
C ASP A 79 14.92 -4.13 -11.64
N LEU A 80 15.91 -4.89 -11.15
CA LEU A 80 16.23 -6.22 -11.71
C LEU A 80 15.03 -7.19 -11.58
N LEU A 81 14.33 -7.20 -10.45
CA LEU A 81 13.13 -8.01 -10.25
C LEU A 81 12.00 -7.62 -11.21
N LYS A 82 11.85 -6.33 -11.57
CA LYS A 82 10.87 -5.89 -12.58
C LYS A 82 11.24 -6.43 -13.97
N VAL A 83 12.52 -6.42 -14.34
CA VAL A 83 12.99 -7.00 -15.60
C VAL A 83 12.73 -8.50 -15.63
N LEU A 84 13.08 -9.21 -14.55
CA LEU A 84 12.79 -10.64 -14.41
C LEU A 84 11.29 -10.92 -14.52
N LEU A 85 10.45 -10.15 -13.82
CA LEU A 85 8.99 -10.32 -13.86
C LEU A 85 8.44 -10.16 -15.27
N LYS A 86 8.94 -9.18 -16.02
CA LYS A 86 8.57 -8.97 -17.42
C LYS A 86 8.99 -10.16 -18.29
N GLN A 87 10.23 -10.62 -18.17
CA GLN A 87 10.73 -11.78 -18.92
C GLN A 87 9.91 -13.05 -18.62
N ARG A 88 9.66 -13.35 -17.33
CA ARG A 88 8.84 -14.50 -16.91
C ARG A 88 7.40 -14.40 -17.39
N SER A 89 6.84 -13.19 -17.41
CA SER A 89 5.50 -12.93 -17.94
C SER A 89 5.41 -13.21 -19.45
N GLU A 90 6.40 -12.80 -20.22
CA GLU A 90 6.48 -13.07 -21.67
C GLU A 90 6.60 -14.57 -21.94
N GLU A 91 7.47 -15.27 -21.21
CA GLU A 91 7.68 -16.71 -21.35
C GLU A 91 6.44 -17.56 -21.00
N THR A 92 5.68 -17.14 -19.99
CA THR A 92 4.54 -17.91 -19.47
C THR A 92 3.19 -17.47 -20.03
N GLY A 93 3.15 -16.34 -20.74
CA GLY A 93 1.90 -15.72 -21.22
C GLY A 93 1.00 -15.16 -20.11
N VAL A 94 1.47 -15.10 -18.86
CA VAL A 94 0.68 -14.58 -17.73
C VAL A 94 0.97 -13.09 -17.53
N ALA A 95 -0.06 -12.25 -17.46
CA ALA A 95 0.11 -10.81 -17.26
C ALA A 95 0.91 -10.49 -15.97
N PRO A 96 1.89 -9.56 -15.99
CA PRO A 96 2.80 -9.32 -14.86
C PRO A 96 2.08 -9.03 -13.54
N LYS A 97 1.00 -8.23 -13.60
CA LYS A 97 0.20 -7.83 -12.44
C LYS A 97 -0.56 -8.99 -11.78
N LEU A 98 -0.76 -10.11 -12.47
CA LEU A 98 -1.35 -11.31 -11.88
C LEU A 98 -0.31 -12.13 -11.11
N ILE A 99 0.97 -11.96 -11.44
CA ILE A 99 2.10 -12.64 -10.83
C ILE A 99 2.55 -11.88 -9.58
N ALA A 100 2.88 -10.59 -9.72
CA ALA A 100 3.38 -9.75 -8.65
C ALA A 100 3.15 -8.25 -8.93
N ASN A 101 2.99 -7.46 -7.86
CA ASN A 101 3.00 -6.00 -7.91
C ASN A 101 4.33 -5.43 -7.37
N VAL A 102 4.53 -4.10 -7.47
CA VAL A 102 5.78 -3.45 -7.02
C VAL A 102 6.03 -3.62 -5.52
N ALA A 103 4.99 -3.55 -4.68
CA ALA A 103 5.13 -3.79 -3.25
C ALA A 103 5.59 -5.23 -2.96
N ASP A 104 5.10 -6.22 -3.72
CA ASP A 104 5.59 -7.60 -3.61
C ASP A 104 7.10 -7.68 -3.93
N LEU A 105 7.55 -6.99 -4.99
CA LEU A 105 8.97 -6.95 -5.37
C LEU A 105 9.85 -6.29 -4.31
N GLU A 106 9.35 -5.22 -3.69
CA GLU A 106 10.05 -4.54 -2.58
C GLU A 106 10.18 -5.46 -1.37
N ARG A 107 9.12 -6.19 -1.00
CA ARG A 107 9.15 -7.19 0.07
C ARG A 107 10.14 -8.32 -0.26
N ILE A 108 10.10 -8.85 -1.49
CA ILE A 108 11.07 -9.87 -1.93
C ILE A 108 12.51 -9.37 -1.81
N ALA A 109 12.79 -8.14 -2.27
CA ALA A 109 14.12 -7.55 -2.20
C ALA A 109 14.57 -7.29 -0.76
N SER A 110 13.65 -6.89 0.12
CA SER A 110 13.92 -6.49 1.51
C SER A 110 13.99 -7.66 2.48
N ASP A 111 12.99 -8.54 2.50
CA ASP A 111 12.78 -9.50 3.59
C ASP A 111 13.51 -10.81 3.35
N ASP A 112 14.12 -11.40 4.38
CA ASP A 112 14.82 -12.67 4.21
C ASP A 112 13.85 -13.82 3.89
N GLU A 113 12.64 -13.78 4.47
CA GLU A 113 11.52 -14.69 4.17
C GLU A 113 10.27 -13.86 3.81
N PRO A 114 10.12 -13.45 2.54
CA PRO A 114 9.00 -12.61 2.13
C PRO A 114 7.69 -13.40 2.12
N ASP A 115 6.66 -12.92 2.81
CA ASP A 115 5.30 -13.48 2.74
C ASP A 115 4.43 -12.63 1.81
N VAL A 116 4.50 -12.95 0.51
CA VAL A 116 3.74 -12.26 -0.55
C VAL A 116 3.15 -13.28 -1.53
N PRO A 117 2.09 -12.92 -2.29
CA PRO A 117 1.45 -13.86 -3.21
C PRO A 117 2.41 -14.53 -4.21
N ALA A 118 3.48 -13.83 -4.61
CA ALA A 118 4.51 -14.34 -5.49
C ALA A 118 5.29 -15.55 -4.91
N MET A 119 5.27 -15.76 -3.59
CA MET A 119 5.95 -16.87 -2.90
C MET A 119 5.06 -18.09 -2.68
N HIS A 120 3.85 -18.12 -3.26
CA HIS A 120 2.87 -19.17 -3.01
C HIS A 120 2.28 -19.75 -4.31
N GLY A 121 2.05 -21.07 -4.31
CA GLY A 121 1.41 -21.80 -5.41
C GLY A 121 2.07 -21.58 -6.78
N TRP A 122 1.25 -21.53 -7.83
CA TRP A 122 1.73 -21.39 -9.21
C TRP A 122 2.58 -20.12 -9.45
N ARG A 123 2.37 -19.04 -8.69
CA ARG A 123 3.17 -17.81 -8.81
C ARG A 123 4.62 -18.04 -8.39
N ARG A 124 4.81 -18.87 -7.37
CA ARG A 124 6.15 -19.25 -6.92
C ARG A 124 6.90 -20.00 -8.00
N GLU A 125 6.25 -20.98 -8.60
CA GLU A 125 6.84 -21.82 -9.65
C GLU A 125 7.26 -20.99 -10.86
N ILE A 126 6.43 -20.03 -11.30
CA ILE A 126 6.74 -19.27 -12.51
C ILE A 126 7.65 -18.06 -12.27
N PHE A 127 7.71 -17.53 -11.05
CA PHE A 127 8.43 -16.29 -10.75
C PHE A 127 9.12 -16.30 -9.39
N GLY A 128 8.44 -16.71 -8.32
CA GLY A 128 8.97 -16.58 -6.96
C GLY A 128 10.32 -17.27 -6.75
N ASP A 129 10.50 -18.50 -7.24
CA ASP A 129 11.77 -19.21 -7.10
C ASP A 129 12.89 -18.53 -7.91
N TYR A 130 12.59 -18.00 -9.09
CA TYR A 130 13.55 -17.20 -9.89
C TYR A 130 13.93 -15.90 -9.18
N ALA A 131 12.95 -15.22 -8.55
CA ALA A 131 13.16 -13.99 -7.81
C ALA A 131 14.08 -14.20 -6.60
N LEU A 132 13.88 -15.30 -5.85
CA LEU A 132 14.75 -15.70 -4.75
C LEU A 132 16.15 -16.10 -5.24
N ALA A 133 16.24 -16.82 -6.35
CA ALA A 133 17.53 -17.18 -6.95
C ALA A 133 18.31 -15.93 -7.40
N LEU A 134 17.64 -14.95 -8.02
CA LEU A 134 18.24 -13.67 -8.41
C LEU A 134 18.73 -12.89 -7.19
N LYS A 135 17.88 -12.79 -6.15
CA LYS A 135 18.23 -12.12 -4.88
C LYS A 135 19.46 -12.75 -4.22
N THR A 136 19.54 -14.07 -4.22
CA THR A 136 20.65 -14.82 -3.57
C THR A 136 21.88 -14.94 -4.46
N GLY A 137 21.86 -14.37 -5.67
CA GLY A 137 22.99 -14.40 -6.60
C GLY A 137 23.18 -15.72 -7.34
N LYS A 138 22.23 -16.67 -7.20
CA LYS A 138 22.20 -17.97 -7.90
C LYS A 138 21.62 -17.88 -9.31
N LEU A 139 21.07 -16.72 -9.68
CA LEU A 139 20.58 -16.42 -11.02
C LEU A 139 21.18 -15.09 -11.49
N ALA A 140 21.59 -15.05 -12.75
CA ALA A 140 21.97 -13.85 -13.47
C ALA A 140 21.00 -13.60 -14.63
N MET A 141 20.93 -12.34 -15.06
CA MET A 141 20.29 -11.93 -16.30
C MET A 141 21.33 -11.41 -17.27
N ALA A 142 21.22 -11.78 -18.53
CA ALA A 142 22.01 -11.25 -19.62
C ALA A 142 21.11 -10.81 -20.78
N SER A 143 21.70 -10.13 -21.76
CA SER A 143 21.03 -9.79 -23.02
C SER A 143 21.65 -10.62 -24.13
N GLU A 144 20.81 -11.30 -24.89
CA GLU A 144 21.19 -12.05 -26.09
C GLU A 144 20.15 -11.79 -27.19
N ASN A 145 20.61 -11.42 -28.38
CA ASN A 145 19.74 -11.14 -29.53
C ASN A 145 18.59 -10.15 -29.22
N ASN A 146 18.88 -9.10 -28.44
CA ASN A 146 17.91 -8.10 -27.95
C ASN A 146 16.82 -8.65 -27.01
N THR A 147 17.03 -9.84 -26.45
CA THR A 147 16.14 -10.47 -25.46
C THR A 147 16.86 -10.69 -24.14
N VAL A 148 16.11 -10.70 -23.03
CA VAL A 148 16.65 -11.00 -21.71
C VAL A 148 16.67 -12.51 -21.52
N VAL A 149 17.85 -13.06 -21.22
CA VAL A 149 18.04 -14.49 -20.92
C VAL A 149 18.47 -14.69 -19.47
N LEU A 150 18.11 -15.84 -18.91
CA LEU A 150 18.43 -16.22 -17.53
C LEU A 150 19.60 -17.21 -17.51
N ILE A 151 20.59 -16.96 -16.65
CA ILE A 151 21.80 -17.77 -16.52
C ILE A 151 21.91 -18.26 -15.08
N SER A 152 22.00 -19.57 -14.88
CA SER A 152 22.28 -20.14 -13.56
C SER A 152 23.68 -19.77 -13.10
N ARG A 153 23.84 -19.46 -11.81
CA ARG A 153 25.14 -19.22 -11.18
C ARG A 153 25.34 -20.26 -10.08
N ASP A 154 26.38 -21.06 -10.26
CA ASP A 154 26.86 -22.02 -9.24
C ASP A 154 27.61 -21.30 -8.11
#